data_AF-X1RDW8-F1
#
_entry.id   AF-X1RDW8-F1
#
_cell.length_a   1.000
_cell.length_b   1.000
_cell.length_c   1.000
_cell.angle_alpha   90.00
_cell.angle_beta   90.00
_cell.angle_gamma   90.00
#
_symmetry.space_group_name_H-M   'P 1'
#
loop_
_entity.id
_entity.type
_entity.pdbx_description
1 polymer ?
#
loop_
_entity_poly.entity_id
_entity_poly.type
_entity_poly.pdbx_seq_one_letter_code
_entity_poly.pdbx_strand_id
1 'polypeptide(L)'
;VYAWAVDFTWIATEAPATDPYARGFFESVNVISDALADGKTTQEAMDLSLAMWNQWIDYWTSSVDPYASAVIQYLVHDRDGQRLFGSTSARITTPVPPPLEVERIPLPLPLITGYALSFLFYNN
;
A
#
# COMPACT_ATOMS: atom_id res chain seq x y z
N VAL A 1 1.20 -21.10 37.47
CA VAL A 1 1.68 -20.19 36.40
C VAL A 1 1.21 -18.80 36.79
N TYR A 2 2.12 -17.87 37.06
CA TYR A 2 1.77 -16.53 37.50
C TYR A 2 1.06 -15.80 36.35
N ALA A 3 -0.26 -15.67 36.46
CA ALA A 3 -1.02 -14.73 35.65
C ALA A 3 -0.67 -13.32 36.14
N TRP A 4 -0.25 -12.46 35.23
CA TRP A 4 0.27 -11.12 35.52
C TRP A 4 -0.80 -10.31 36.26
N ALA A 5 -0.47 -9.80 37.46
CA ALA A 5 -1.39 -9.09 38.36
C ALA A 5 -1.52 -7.59 38.04
N VAL A 6 -1.21 -7.20 36.81
CA VAL A 6 -1.27 -5.80 36.35
C VAL A 6 -1.99 -5.81 35.01
N ASP A 7 -3.11 -5.08 34.93
CA ASP A 7 -3.79 -4.84 33.67
C ASP A 7 -2.84 -4.12 32.72
N PHE A 8 -2.82 -4.53 31.46
CA PHE A 8 -2.14 -3.79 30.40
C PHE A 8 -2.83 -2.43 30.25
N THR A 9 -2.23 -1.38 30.79
CA THR A 9 -2.74 -0.01 30.68
C THR A 9 -2.12 0.69 29.48
N TRP A 10 -2.76 0.52 28.31
CA TRP A 10 -2.58 1.41 27.18
C TRP A 10 -3.20 2.79 27.48
N ILE A 11 -2.66 3.87 26.89
CA ILE A 11 -3.11 5.25 27.10
C ILE A 11 -4.29 5.57 26.14
N ALA A 12 -5.25 4.66 25.98
CA ALA A 12 -6.41 4.96 25.14
C ALA A 12 -7.36 5.90 25.86
N THR A 13 -7.62 7.05 25.25
CA THR A 13 -8.62 8.01 25.75
C THR A 13 -9.88 8.04 24.89
N GLU A 14 -9.81 7.57 23.65
CA GLU A 14 -10.91 7.57 22.69
C GLU A 14 -10.97 6.27 21.87
N ALA A 15 -11.87 6.21 20.88
CA ALA A 15 -11.87 5.16 19.88
C ALA A 15 -10.57 5.23 19.05
N PRO A 16 -9.99 4.09 18.61
CA PRO A 16 -8.69 4.07 17.93
C PRO A 16 -8.58 4.99 16.70
N ALA A 17 -9.70 5.25 16.01
CA ALA A 17 -9.73 6.10 14.81
C ALA A 17 -9.59 7.60 15.11
N THR A 18 -9.89 8.04 16.34
CA THR A 18 -9.81 9.45 16.76
C THR A 18 -8.81 9.69 17.88
N ASP A 19 -8.29 8.62 18.49
CA ASP A 19 -7.32 8.69 19.57
C ASP A 19 -5.97 9.28 19.09
N PRO A 20 -5.56 10.45 19.60
CA PRO A 20 -4.29 11.07 19.23
C PRO A 20 -3.08 10.21 19.59
N TYR A 21 -3.17 9.38 20.65
CA TYR A 21 -2.08 8.49 21.08
C TYR A 21 -1.92 7.30 20.13
N ALA A 22 -2.99 6.89 19.44
CA ALA A 22 -2.97 5.76 18.51
C ALA A 22 -2.50 6.14 17.10
N ARG A 23 -2.57 7.42 16.74
CA ARG A 23 -2.33 7.89 15.36
C ARG A 23 -0.99 7.46 14.78
N GLY A 24 0.10 7.61 15.55
CA GLY A 24 1.43 7.25 15.08
C GLY A 24 1.62 5.76 14.79
N PHE A 25 0.86 4.90 15.47
CA PHE A 25 0.88 3.47 15.25
C PHE A 25 0.20 3.12 13.93
N PHE A 26 -1.01 3.66 13.70
CA PHE A 26 -1.75 3.41 12.47
C PHE A 26 -1.05 3.97 11.24
N GLU A 27 -0.54 5.20 11.29
CA GLU A 27 0.15 5.78 10.13
C GLU A 27 1.40 4.97 9.77
N SER A 28 2.20 4.56 10.76
CA SER A 28 3.45 3.83 10.50
C SER A 28 3.21 2.45 9.87
N VAL A 29 2.14 1.75 10.23
CA VAL A 29 1.80 0.45 9.59
C VAL A 29 1.08 0.63 8.26
N ASN A 30 0.22 1.64 8.12
CA ASN A 30 -0.55 1.87 6.88
C ASN A 30 0.34 2.33 5.73
N VAL A 31 1.40 3.07 6.02
CA VAL A 31 2.41 3.48 5.02
C VAL A 31 2.97 2.28 4.24
N ILE A 32 3.04 1.08 4.83
CA ILE A 32 3.45 -0.13 4.11
C ILE A 32 2.43 -0.46 3.02
N SER A 33 1.15 -0.50 3.37
CA SER A 33 0.06 -0.83 2.45
C SER A 33 -0.02 0.17 1.30
N ASP A 34 0.09 1.47 1.62
CA ASP A 34 0.07 2.55 0.63
C ASP A 34 1.28 2.45 -0.31
N ALA A 35 2.47 2.22 0.23
CA ALA A 35 3.70 2.03 -0.54
C ALA A 35 3.59 0.84 -1.52
N LEU A 36 3.06 -0.28 -1.07
CA LEU A 36 2.86 -1.46 -1.91
C LEU A 36 1.83 -1.20 -3.01
N ALA A 37 0.74 -0.49 -2.69
CA ALA A 37 -0.28 -0.10 -3.67
C ALA A 37 0.29 0.83 -4.76
N ASP A 38 1.23 1.70 -4.39
CA ASP A 38 2.00 2.55 -5.33
C ASP A 38 3.06 1.78 -6.13
N GLY A 39 3.14 0.46 -5.96
CA GLY A 39 4.08 -0.40 -6.66
C GLY A 39 5.50 -0.30 -6.12
N LYS A 40 5.73 0.21 -4.91
CA LYS A 40 7.06 0.14 -4.27
C LYS A 40 7.44 -1.31 -3.96
N THR A 41 8.74 -1.53 -3.82
CA THR A 41 9.26 -2.80 -3.33
C THR A 41 8.94 -2.98 -1.85
N THR A 42 8.95 -4.22 -1.37
CA THR A 42 8.81 -4.54 0.04
C THR A 42 9.87 -3.86 0.91
N GLN A 43 11.11 -3.71 0.43
CA GLN A 43 12.14 -2.96 1.15
C GLN A 43 11.82 -1.46 1.23
N GLU A 44 11.43 -0.83 0.12
CA GLU A 44 11.06 0.59 0.13
C GLU A 44 9.86 0.84 1.05
N ALA A 45 8.88 -0.07 1.09
CA ALA A 45 7.73 0.01 2.00
C ALA A 45 8.15 -0.11 3.48
N MET A 46 9.07 -1.03 3.79
CA MET A 46 9.65 -1.17 5.13
C MET A 46 10.39 0.11 5.55
N ASP A 47 11.24 0.64 4.67
CA ASP A 47 12.04 1.84 4.96
C ASP A 47 11.14 3.07 5.22
N LEU A 48 10.05 3.21 4.46
CA LEU A 48 9.06 4.28 4.67
C LEU A 48 8.32 4.13 6.00
N SER A 49 7.97 2.90 6.38
CA SER A 49 7.36 2.62 7.68
C SER A 49 8.30 2.95 8.84
N LEU A 50 9.58 2.55 8.75
CA LEU A 50 10.62 2.92 9.73
C LEU A 50 10.82 4.44 9.83
N ALA A 51 10.78 5.15 8.70
CA ALA A 51 10.84 6.61 8.69
C ALA A 51 9.63 7.23 9.41
N MET A 52 8.42 6.70 9.19
CA MET A 52 7.21 7.17 9.86
C MET A 52 7.26 6.92 11.38
N TRP A 53 7.74 5.76 11.83
CA TRP A 53 7.97 5.49 13.25
C TRP A 53 8.89 6.55 13.88
N ASN A 54 10.03 6.83 13.24
CA ASN A 54 10.98 7.82 13.73
C ASN A 54 10.39 9.23 13.76
N GLN A 55 9.61 9.61 12.74
CA GLN A 55 8.91 10.89 12.73
C GLN A 55 7.95 11.04 13.92
N TRP A 56 7.20 9.99 14.26
CA TRP A 56 6.30 10.02 15.41
C TRP A 56 7.05 10.03 16.74
N ILE A 57 8.17 9.31 16.85
CA ILE A 57 9.04 9.36 18.03
C ILE A 57 9.59 10.78 18.22
N ASP A 58 10.06 11.43 17.15
CA ASP A 58 10.56 12.81 17.20
C ASP A 58 9.45 13.80 17.61
N TYR A 59 8.25 13.63 17.05
CA TYR A 59 7.07 14.42 17.43
C TYR A 59 6.82 14.33 18.95
N TRP A 60 6.72 13.12 19.49
CA TRP A 60 6.46 12.94 20.91
C TRP A 60 7.63 13.38 21.79
N THR A 61 8.87 13.25 21.31
CA THR A 61 10.07 13.74 22.03
C THR A 61 10.03 15.26 22.24
N SER A 62 9.43 16.00 21.30
CA SER A 62 9.21 17.44 21.42
C SER A 62 7.95 17.84 22.20
N SER A 63 7.10 16.87 22.56
CA SER A 63 5.80 17.11 23.19
C SER A 63 5.92 17.36 24.70
N VAL A 64 5.05 18.22 25.21
CA VAL A 64 4.87 18.46 26.66
C VAL A 64 3.75 17.59 27.26
N ASP A 65 3.16 16.70 26.47
CA ASP A 65 2.09 15.81 26.90
C ASP A 65 2.57 14.87 28.03
N PRO A 66 1.80 14.71 29.13
CA PRO A 66 2.22 13.90 30.28
C PRO A 66 2.46 12.41 29.94
N TYR A 67 1.86 11.90 28.87
CA TYR A 67 2.00 10.52 28.42
C TYR A 67 3.04 10.35 27.29
N ALA A 68 3.66 11.42 26.81
CA ALA A 68 4.62 11.37 25.70
C ALA A 68 5.70 10.29 25.89
N SER A 69 6.28 10.21 27.09
CA SER A 69 7.32 9.20 27.41
C SER A 69 6.82 7.76 27.26
N ALA A 70 5.59 7.48 27.70
CA ALA A 70 4.98 6.16 27.58
C ALA A 70 4.63 5.84 26.12
N VAL A 71 4.12 6.82 25.36
CA VAL A 71 3.87 6.66 23.92
C VAL A 71 5.17 6.35 23.17
N ILE A 72 6.25 7.09 23.44
CA ILE A 72 7.58 6.84 22.83
C ILE A 72 8.06 5.42 23.13
N GLN A 73 7.92 4.96 24.38
CA GLN A 73 8.32 3.59 24.75
C GLN A 73 7.62 2.55 23.87
N TYR A 74 6.31 2.69 23.65
CA TYR A 74 5.55 1.75 22.83
C TYR A 74 5.87 1.88 21.33
N LEU A 75 6.06 3.10 20.81
CA LEU A 75 6.49 3.32 19.42
C LEU A 75 7.87 2.68 19.15
N VAL A 76 8.82 2.86 20.06
CA VAL A 76 10.16 2.24 19.96
C VAL A 76 10.06 0.73 19.97
N HIS A 77 9.23 0.16 20.85
CA HIS A 77 9.01 -1.28 20.92
C HIS A 77 8.52 -1.83 19.58
N ASP A 78 7.50 -1.22 18.98
CA ASP A 78 6.92 -1.70 17.72
C ASP A 78 7.88 -1.49 16.54
N ARG A 79 8.56 -0.34 16.46
CA ARG A 79 9.59 -0.08 15.45
C ARG A 79 10.71 -1.12 15.49
N ASP A 80 11.27 -1.39 16.66
CA ASP A 80 12.41 -2.30 16.82
C ASP A 80 11.97 -3.77 16.68
N GLY A 81 10.69 -4.05 16.93
CA GLY A 81 10.06 -5.35 16.71
C GLY A 81 9.72 -5.63 15.23
N GLN A 82 9.62 -4.59 14.39
CA GLN A 82 9.23 -4.74 13.00
C GLN A 82 10.32 -5.43 12.18
N ARG A 83 9.94 -6.49 11.46
CA ARG A 83 10.85 -7.28 10.61
C ARG A 83 10.22 -7.55 9.26
N LEU A 84 11.02 -7.39 8.21
CA LEU A 84 10.65 -7.81 6.87
C LEU A 84 11.10 -9.27 6.64
N PHE A 85 10.16 -10.14 6.29
CA PHE A 85 10.42 -11.52 5.88
C PHE A 85 10.14 -11.69 4.39
N GLY A 86 10.89 -12.58 3.72
CA GLY A 86 10.72 -12.87 2.29
C GLY A 86 11.63 -12.03 1.39
N SER A 87 11.20 -11.82 0.15
CA SER A 87 11.99 -11.05 -0.84
C SER A 87 11.87 -9.56 -0.60
N THR A 88 13.01 -8.86 -0.56
CA THR A 88 13.12 -7.40 -0.40
C THR A 88 12.85 -6.63 -1.69
N SER A 89 12.88 -7.30 -2.84
CA SER A 89 12.65 -6.69 -4.15
C SER A 89 11.27 -6.98 -4.75
N ALA A 90 10.42 -7.72 -4.02
CA ALA A 90 9.07 -8.01 -4.46
C ALA A 90 8.25 -6.71 -4.53
N ARG A 91 7.41 -6.56 -5.55
CA ARG A 91 6.50 -5.42 -5.72
C ARG A 91 5.21 -5.84 -6.42
N ILE A 92 4.14 -5.09 -6.20
CA ILE A 92 2.91 -5.22 -6.99
C ILE A 92 3.19 -4.66 -8.38
N THR A 93 2.96 -5.48 -9.41
CA THR A 93 3.03 -5.09 -10.81
C THR A 93 1.68 -5.31 -11.46
N THR A 94 1.30 -4.46 -12.40
CA THR A 94 0.16 -4.76 -13.27
C THR A 94 0.47 -6.04 -14.07
N PRO A 95 -0.44 -7.03 -14.08
CA PRO A 95 -0.29 -8.17 -14.97
C PRO A 95 -0.18 -7.65 -16.40
N VAL A 96 0.79 -8.15 -17.16
CA VAL A 96 0.79 -7.95 -18.61
C VAL A 96 -0.52 -8.55 -19.11
N PRO A 97 -1.41 -7.78 -19.77
CA PRO A 97 -2.61 -8.35 -20.36
C PRO A 97 -2.20 -9.49 -21.28
N PRO A 98 -2.91 -10.64 -21.29
CA PRO A 98 -2.67 -11.64 -22.32
C PRO A 98 -2.71 -10.94 -23.69
N PRO A 99 -1.85 -11.34 -24.65
CA PRO A 99 -1.92 -10.80 -25.99
C PRO A 99 -3.37 -10.86 -26.46
N LEU A 100 -3.89 -9.76 -27.02
CA LEU A 100 -5.19 -9.82 -27.66
C LEU A 100 -5.11 -10.95 -28.69
N GLU A 101 -5.92 -11.99 -28.51
CA GLU A 101 -6.19 -12.90 -29.61
C GLU A 101 -6.79 -12.03 -30.70
N VAL A 102 -5.98 -11.70 -31.71
CA VAL A 102 -6.49 -11.13 -32.94
C VAL A 102 -7.32 -12.24 -33.54
N GLU A 103 -8.60 -12.29 -33.15
CA GLU A 103 -9.60 -13.09 -33.81
C GLU A 103 -9.53 -12.60 -35.26
N ARG A 104 -8.87 -13.40 -36.11
CA ARG A 104 -8.89 -13.17 -37.54
C ARG A 104 -10.32 -13.45 -37.95
N ILE A 105 -11.19 -12.46 -37.80
CA ILE A 105 -12.51 -12.48 -38.41
C ILE A 105 -12.20 -12.71 -39.89
N PRO A 106 -12.57 -13.87 -40.46
CA PRO A 106 -12.50 -14.02 -41.89
C PRO A 106 -13.49 -13.00 -42.43
N LEU A 107 -12.98 -11.89 -42.98
CA LEU A 107 -13.83 -10.95 -43.69
C LEU A 107 -14.56 -11.78 -44.75
N PRO A 108 -15.90 -11.87 -44.71
CA PRO A 108 -16.60 -12.58 -45.74
C PRO A 108 -16.31 -11.86 -47.06
N LEU A 109 -15.70 -12.59 -48.00
CA LEU A 109 -15.45 -12.19 -49.39
C LEU A 109 -16.52 -11.27 -50.02
N PRO A 110 -17.85 -11.42 -49.79
CA PRO A 110 -18.84 -10.48 -50.32
C PRO A 110 -18.61 -9.01 -49.97
N LEU A 111 -17.99 -8.69 -48.83
CA LEU A 111 -17.69 -7.30 -48.44
C LEU A 111 -16.58 -6.68 -49.30
N ILE A 112 -15.55 -7.46 -49.67
CA ILE A 112 -14.44 -6.99 -50.51
C ILE A 112 -14.90 -6.77 -51.95
N THR A 113 -15.75 -7.66 -52.47
CA THR A 113 -16.34 -7.50 -53.81
C THR A 113 -17.29 -6.30 -53.89
N GLY A 114 -18.04 -6.00 -52.83
CA GLY A 114 -18.94 -4.85 -52.78
C GLY A 114 -18.20 -3.53 -52.93
N TYR A 115 -17.12 -3.32 -52.16
CA TYR A 115 -16.31 -2.10 -52.27
C TYR A 115 -15.58 -1.98 -53.62
N ALA A 116 -15.02 -3.08 -54.14
CA ALA A 116 -14.34 -3.06 -55.44
C ALA A 116 -15.27 -2.70 -56.60
N LEU A 117 -16.53 -3.17 -56.57
CA LEU A 117 -17.54 -2.80 -57.57
C LEU A 117 -18.01 -1.35 -57.42
N SER A 118 -18.17 -0.83 -56.19
CA SER A 118 -18.50 0.58 -55.95
C SER A 118 -17.48 1.55 -56.55
N PHE A 119 -16.19 1.19 -56.53
CA PHE A 119 -15.13 2.01 -57.14
C PHE A 119 -15.06 1.87 -58.68
N LEU A 120 -15.52 0.75 -59.25
CA LEU A 120 -15.57 0.55 -60.70
C LEU A 120 -16.73 1.28 -61.39
N PHE A 121 -17.83 1.58 -60.68
CA PHE A 121 -19.00 2.26 -61.23
C PHE A 121 -19.10 3.76 -60.90
N TYR A 122 -18.17 4.33 -60.13
CA TYR A 122 -18.17 5.77 -59.80
C TYR A 122 -17.36 6.64 -60.78
N ASN A 123 -16.73 6.03 -61.80
CA ASN A 123 -15.93 6.72 -62.83
C ASN A 123 -16.44 6.47 -64.26
N ASN A 124 -17.74 6.66 -64.53
CA ASN A 124 -18.25 6.91 -65.89
C ASN A 124 -19.32 7.99 -65.86
#